data_AF-A0A0F9TFU5-F1
#
_entry.id   AF-A0A0F9TFU5-F1
#
_cell.length_a   1.000
_cell.length_b   1.000
_cell.length_c   1.000
_cell.angle_alpha   90.00
_cell.angle_beta   90.00
_cell.angle_gamma   90.00
#
_symmetry.space_group_name_H-M   'P 1'
#
loop_
_entity.id
_entity.type
_entity.pdbx_description
1 polymer ?
#
loop_
_entity_poly.entity_id
_entity_poly.type
_entity_poly.pdbx_seq_one_letter_code
_entity_poly.pdbx_strand_id
1 'polypeptide(L)'
;MGEFLTHTAKRGVDTIVELTEVTFLASAGLGLLASVRKQLKRTGAKMVLLNPSAQVARAIRTSRMDILFPITDNLDQALAALGID
;
A
#
# COMPACT_ATOMS: atom_id res chain seq x y z
N MET A 1 3.31 5.99 -14.17
CA MET A 1 3.83 4.77 -13.49
C MET A 1 5.17 5.01 -12.79
N GLY A 2 6.17 5.64 -13.45
CA GLY A 2 7.53 5.76 -12.91
C GLY A 2 7.71 6.61 -11.64
N GLU A 3 6.95 7.69 -11.47
CA GLU A 3 7.07 8.57 -10.31
C GLU A 3 6.60 7.92 -9.01
N PHE A 4 5.45 7.23 -9.04
CA PHE A 4 4.93 6.53 -7.87
C PHE A 4 5.91 5.47 -7.35
N LEU A 5 6.47 4.64 -8.24
CA LEU A 5 7.49 3.66 -7.88
C LEU A 5 8.77 4.30 -7.33
N THR A 6 9.13 5.49 -7.82
CA THR A 6 10.30 6.24 -7.35
C THR A 6 10.11 6.72 -5.92
N HIS A 7 8.93 7.22 -5.58
CA HIS A 7 8.64 7.73 -4.23
C HIS A 7 8.32 6.64 -3.21
N THR A 8 7.88 5.47 -3.66
CA THR A 8 7.48 4.37 -2.77
C THR A 8 8.57 3.30 -2.61
N ALA A 9 9.14 2.78 -3.71
CA ALA A 9 9.98 1.58 -3.62
C ALA A 9 11.48 1.84 -3.73
N LYS A 10 11.91 2.83 -4.54
CA LYS A 10 13.34 2.99 -4.89
C LYS A 10 14.26 3.27 -3.70
N ARG A 11 13.73 3.88 -2.64
CA ARG A 11 14.49 4.18 -1.42
C ARG A 11 14.73 2.94 -0.54
N GLY A 12 13.95 1.88 -0.73
CA GLY A 12 14.08 0.64 0.04
C GLY A 12 13.72 0.79 1.52
N VAL A 13 12.86 1.75 1.86
CA VAL A 13 12.38 2.01 3.22
C VAL A 13 10.91 1.62 3.35
N ASP A 14 10.48 1.32 4.57
CA ASP A 14 9.08 1.07 4.85
C ASP A 14 8.20 2.23 4.38
N THR A 15 7.07 1.89 3.78
CA THR A 15 6.22 2.85 3.07
C THR A 15 4.78 2.76 3.53
N ILE A 16 4.21 3.90 3.90
CA ILE A 16 2.77 4.07 4.11
C ILE A 16 2.20 4.77 2.87
N VAL A 17 1.15 4.20 2.30
CA VAL A 17 0.40 4.80 1.18
C VAL A 17 -0.96 5.26 1.70
N GLU A 18 -1.11 6.57 1.81
CA GLU A 18 -2.36 7.24 2.22
C GLU A 18 -3.35 7.28 1.06
N LEU A 19 -4.59 6.84 1.31
CA LEU A 19 -5.64 6.64 0.31
C LEU A 19 -6.93 7.43 0.58
N THR A 20 -6.94 8.36 1.54
CA THR A 20 -8.11 9.17 1.94
C THR A 20 -8.77 9.85 0.73
N GLU A 21 -7.97 10.44 -0.17
CA GLU A 21 -8.46 11.13 -1.37
C GLU A 21 -8.72 10.18 -2.57
N VAL A 22 -8.48 8.88 -2.41
CA VAL A 22 -8.67 7.90 -3.48
C VAL A 22 -10.11 7.38 -3.45
N THR A 23 -10.86 7.75 -4.48
CA THR A 23 -12.27 7.37 -4.62
C THR A 23 -12.46 6.09 -5.44
N PHE A 24 -11.47 5.69 -6.25
CA PHE A 24 -11.57 4.52 -7.11
C PHE A 24 -10.22 3.87 -7.38
N LEU A 25 -10.19 2.53 -7.45
CA LEU A 25 -8.99 1.76 -7.77
C LEU A 25 -9.30 0.66 -8.79
N ALA A 26 -8.77 0.82 -10.01
CA ALA A 26 -8.87 -0.16 -11.09
C ALA A 26 -7.69 -1.16 -11.08
N SER A 27 -7.76 -2.15 -11.97
CA SER A 27 -6.72 -3.17 -12.16
C SER A 27 -5.31 -2.59 -12.38
N ALA A 28 -5.18 -1.45 -13.06
CA ALA A 28 -3.89 -0.80 -13.26
C ALA A 28 -3.29 -0.26 -11.95
N GLY A 29 -4.13 0.36 -11.09
CA GLY A 29 -3.70 0.84 -9.77
C GLY A 29 -3.35 -0.31 -8.83
N LEU A 30 -4.16 -1.36 -8.84
CA LEU A 30 -3.88 -2.62 -8.15
C LEU A 30 -2.53 -3.22 -8.59
N GLY A 31 -2.29 -3.35 -9.90
CA GLY A 31 -1.00 -3.84 -10.43
C GLY A 31 0.20 -2.97 -10.04
N LEU A 32 -0.01 -1.65 -9.93
CA LEU A 32 1.01 -0.71 -9.45
C LEU A 32 1.38 -0.98 -7.98
N LEU A 33 0.39 -1.10 -7.09
CA LEU A 33 0.61 -1.43 -5.67
C LEU A 33 1.32 -2.77 -5.50
N ALA A 34 0.93 -3.79 -6.28
CA ALA A 34 1.60 -5.09 -6.27
C ALA A 34 3.08 -4.97 -6.69
N SER A 35 3.36 -4.13 -7.69
CA SER A 35 4.73 -3.88 -8.17
C SER A 35 5.59 -3.17 -7.13
N VAL A 36 5.04 -2.18 -6.42
CA VAL A 36 5.71 -1.51 -5.30
C VAL A 36 6.08 -2.51 -4.21
N ARG A 37 5.12 -3.31 -3.75
CA ARG A 37 5.38 -4.34 -2.73
C ARG A 37 6.49 -5.30 -3.16
N LYS A 38 6.45 -5.77 -4.42
CA LYS A 38 7.45 -6.69 -4.94
C LYS A 38 8.86 -6.08 -4.88
N GLN A 39 9.00 -4.78 -5.13
CA GLN A 39 10.29 -4.10 -5.05
C GLN A 39 10.74 -3.87 -3.61
N LEU A 40 9.86 -3.40 -2.73
CA LEU A 40 10.16 -3.22 -1.31
C LEU A 40 10.59 -4.53 -0.63
N LYS A 41 9.91 -5.64 -0.96
CA LYS A 41 10.29 -6.97 -0.46
C LYS A 41 11.74 -7.34 -0.79
N ARG A 42 12.31 -6.85 -1.90
CA ARG A 42 13.72 -7.13 -2.28
C ARG A 42 14.73 -6.43 -1.37
N THR A 43 14.32 -5.35 -0.70
CA THR A 43 15.16 -4.61 0.25
C THR A 43 14.83 -4.94 1.71
N GLY A 44 13.90 -5.88 1.95
CA GLY A 44 13.39 -6.20 3.28
C GLY A 44 12.35 -5.19 3.82
N ALA A 45 12.03 -4.15 3.05
CA ALA A 45 11.05 -3.15 3.43
C ALA A 45 9.61 -3.62 3.18
N LYS A 46 8.68 -2.99 3.88
CA LYS A 46 7.25 -3.30 3.89
C LYS A 46 6.42 -2.13 3.35
N MET A 47 5.17 -2.44 3.02
CA MET A 47 4.18 -1.43 2.62
C MET A 47 2.90 -1.63 3.40
N VAL A 48 2.28 -0.54 3.82
CA VAL A 48 0.94 -0.50 4.43
C VAL A 48 0.05 0.47 3.64
N LEU A 49 -1.22 0.11 3.46
CA LEU A 49 -2.24 1.01 2.95
C LEU A 49 -3.01 1.65 4.10
N LEU A 50 -3.17 2.96 4.06
CA LEU A 50 -3.78 3.77 5.11
C LEU A 50 -5.04 4.45 4.57
N ASN A 51 -6.13 4.39 5.34
CA ASN A 51 -7.40 5.08 5.11
C ASN A 51 -8.04 4.89 3.72
N PRO A 52 -8.12 3.67 3.14
CA PRO A 52 -8.93 3.50 1.94
C PRO A 52 -10.40 3.73 2.25
N SER A 53 -11.10 4.44 1.36
CA SER A 53 -12.57 4.45 1.39
C SER A 53 -13.15 3.02 1.32
N ALA A 54 -14.36 2.81 1.83
CA ALA A 54 -15.00 1.50 1.85
C ALA A 54 -15.06 0.84 0.45
N GLN A 55 -15.25 1.65 -0.60
CA GLN A 55 -15.25 1.20 -1.99
C GLN A 55 -13.86 0.73 -2.44
N VAL A 56 -12.82 1.49 -2.16
CA VAL A 56 -11.43 1.13 -2.49
C VAL A 56 -11.00 -0.12 -1.70
N ALA A 57 -11.29 -0.18 -0.41
CA ALA A 57 -11.01 -1.35 0.42
C ALA A 57 -11.71 -2.61 -0.12
N ARG A 58 -12.97 -2.48 -0.59
CA ARG A 58 -13.70 -3.59 -1.24
C ARG A 58 -13.03 -4.02 -2.54
N ALA A 59 -12.54 -3.11 -3.37
CA ALA A 59 -11.83 -3.44 -4.61
C ALA A 59 -10.52 -4.22 -4.31
N ILE A 60 -9.76 -3.78 -3.31
CA ILE A 60 -8.53 -4.45 -2.86
C ILE A 60 -8.83 -5.87 -2.35
N ARG A 61 -9.85 -6.03 -1.49
CA ARG A 61 -10.25 -7.36 -0.98
C ARG A 61 -10.78 -8.29 -2.06
N THR A 62 -11.61 -7.77 -2.98
CA THR A 62 -12.17 -8.58 -4.07
C THR A 62 -11.09 -9.11 -5.01
N SER A 63 -10.00 -8.35 -5.18
CA SER A 63 -8.82 -8.77 -5.94
C SER A 63 -7.83 -9.64 -5.15
N ARG A 64 -8.15 -9.98 -3.89
CA ARG A 64 -7.26 -10.68 -2.94
C ARG A 64 -5.92 -9.99 -2.72
N MET A 65 -5.86 -8.67 -2.93
CA MET A 65 -4.64 -7.90 -2.74
C MET A 65 -4.40 -7.53 -1.27
N ASP A 66 -5.42 -7.65 -0.43
CA ASP A 66 -5.35 -7.50 1.02
C ASP A 66 -4.41 -8.50 1.70
N ILE A 67 -4.14 -9.66 1.09
CA ILE A 67 -3.17 -10.63 1.61
C ILE A 67 -1.71 -10.16 1.43
N LEU A 68 -1.50 -9.12 0.63
CA LEU A 68 -0.18 -8.68 0.21
C LEU A 68 0.38 -7.58 1.12
N PHE A 69 -0.48 -6.79 1.75
CA PHE A 69 -0.08 -5.68 2.61
C PHE A 69 -1.20 -5.41 3.63
N PRO A 70 -0.85 -4.96 4.85
CA PRO A 70 -1.84 -4.50 5.81
C PRO A 70 -2.65 -3.32 5.25
N ILE A 71 -3.92 -3.28 5.64
CA ILE A 71 -4.83 -2.17 5.38
C ILE A 71 -5.30 -1.67 6.74
N THR A 72 -5.16 -0.36 6.98
CA THR A 72 -5.35 0.25 8.29
C THR A 72 -6.17 1.53 8.19
N ASP A 73 -6.86 1.88 9.26
CA ASP A 73 -7.80 3.02 9.31
C ASP A 73 -7.24 4.23 10.08
N ASN A 74 -5.98 4.17 10.51
CA ASN A 74 -5.27 5.29 11.14
C ASN A 74 -3.75 5.06 11.15
N LEU A 75 -3.01 6.14 11.38
CA LEU A 75 -1.54 6.15 11.33
C LEU A 75 -0.91 5.25 12.40
N ASP A 76 -1.47 5.20 13.61
CA ASP A 76 -0.91 4.39 14.70
C ASP A 76 -0.93 2.90 14.36
N GLN A 77 -2.05 2.41 13.80
CA GLN A 77 -2.13 1.04 13.29
C GLN A 77 -1.14 0.78 12.15
N ALA A 78 -0.92 1.76 11.27
CA ALA A 78 0.02 1.63 10.17
C ALA A 78 1.47 1.53 10.67
N LEU A 79 1.85 2.36 11.66
CA LEU A 79 3.17 2.33 12.30
C LEU A 79 3.39 1.01 13.04
N ALA A 80 2.41 0.57 13.84
CA ALA A 80 2.46 -0.72 14.52
C ALA A 80 2.60 -1.90 13.53
N ALA A 81 1.91 -1.86 12.38
CA ALA A 81 2.04 -2.87 11.33
C ALA A 81 3.43 -2.91 10.67
N LEU A 82 4.17 -1.79 10.70
CA LEU A 82 5.56 -1.73 10.26
C LEU A 82 6.54 -2.18 11.37
N GLY A 83 6.11 -2.13 12.64
CA GLY A 83 6.94 -2.40 13.81
C GLY A 83 7.68 -1.16 14.28
N ILE A 84 7.05 0.01 14.13
CA ILE A 84 7.56 1.32 14.55
C ILE A 84 6.69 1.75 15.73
N ASP A 85 7.33 1.97 16.88
CA ASP A 85 6.72 2.40 18.15
C ASP A 85 6.86 3.92 18.34
#